data_AF-A0A8H8IWT1-F1
#
_entry.id   AF-A0A8H8IWT1-F1
#
_cell.length_a   1.000
_cell.length_b   1.000
_cell.length_c   1.000
_cell.angle_alpha   90.00
_cell.angle_beta   90.00
_cell.angle_gamma   90.00
#
_symmetry.space_group_name_H-M   'P 1'
#
loop_
_entity.id
_entity.type
_entity.pdbx_description
1 polymer ?
#
loop_
_entity_poly.entity_id
_entity_poly.type
_entity_poly.pdbx_seq_one_letter_code
_entity_poly.pdbx_strand_id
1 'polypeptide(L)'
;MAELPNPTDPNPSTIHVDREALYTSLPDRVSYLTNFLEFNESDADTLNEAALILEPLIPMLVDRVYAHLFKFSVTKEIFMPRPSGHEGPMVADISHLTLDDDQIKERKRFFTVYLKRLITSDYNDFRTWEYYGESLDTYV
;
A
#
# COMPACT_ATOMS: atom_id res chain seq x y z
N MET A 1 9.65 -21.30 -12.11
CA MET A 1 9.03 -20.32 -13.00
C MET A 1 7.81 -20.96 -13.63
N ALA A 2 6.62 -20.41 -13.39
CA ALA A 2 5.44 -20.82 -14.14
C ALA A 2 5.59 -20.30 -15.58
N GLU A 3 5.26 -21.11 -16.59
CA GLU A 3 5.19 -20.65 -17.98
C GLU A 3 4.09 -19.60 -18.11
N LEU A 4 4.41 -18.47 -18.76
CA LEU A 4 3.41 -17.46 -19.07
C LEU A 4 2.34 -18.07 -19.99
N PRO A 5 1.05 -17.76 -19.76
CA PRO A 5 -0.01 -18.29 -20.59
C PRO A 5 0.19 -17.86 -22.05
N ASN A 6 0.01 -18.80 -22.98
CA ASN A 6 0.12 -18.51 -24.41
C ASN A 6 -0.99 -17.52 -24.80
N PRO A 7 -0.67 -16.31 -25.31
CA PRO A 7 -1.68 -15.28 -25.62
C PRO A 7 -2.59 -15.67 -26.80
N THR A 8 -2.27 -16.75 -27.51
CA THR A 8 -3.08 -17.29 -28.62
C THR A 8 -3.93 -18.48 -28.20
N ASP A 9 -3.82 -18.95 -26.96
CA ASP A 9 -4.69 -19.99 -26.41
C ASP A 9 -6.08 -19.40 -26.11
N PRO A 10 -7.15 -19.86 -26.79
CA PRO A 10 -8.50 -19.35 -26.54
C PRO A 10 -9.07 -19.78 -25.18
N ASN A 11 -8.45 -20.74 -24.48
CA ASN A 11 -8.90 -21.20 -23.17
C ASN A 11 -7.73 -21.70 -22.31
N PRO A 12 -6.91 -20.78 -21.75
CA PRO A 12 -5.80 -21.15 -20.89
C PRO A 12 -6.29 -21.91 -19.64
N SER A 13 -5.45 -22.79 -19.11
CA SER A 13 -5.78 -23.57 -17.91
C SER A 13 -6.06 -22.68 -16.70
N THR A 14 -7.22 -22.85 -16.09
CA THR A 14 -7.61 -22.12 -14.88
C THR A 14 -6.87 -22.63 -13.65
N ILE A 15 -6.26 -21.72 -12.89
CA ILE A 15 -5.77 -21.99 -11.54
C ILE A 15 -6.96 -21.90 -10.58
N HIS A 16 -7.24 -22.97 -9.85
CA HIS A 16 -8.26 -22.94 -8.81
C HIS A 16 -7.77 -22.12 -7.61
N VAL A 17 -8.60 -21.17 -7.16
CA VAL A 17 -8.32 -20.33 -5.99
C VAL A 17 -9.50 -20.46 -5.03
N ASP A 18 -9.23 -20.87 -3.80
CA ASP A 18 -10.25 -20.85 -2.76
C ASP A 18 -10.52 -19.40 -2.32
N ARG A 19 -11.75 -18.95 -2.56
CA ARG A 19 -12.16 -17.58 -2.26
C ARG A 19 -12.16 -17.29 -0.76
N GLU A 20 -12.49 -18.26 0.08
CA GLU A 20 -12.52 -18.04 1.53
C GLU A 20 -11.11 -17.87 2.09
N ALA A 21 -10.17 -18.72 1.63
CA ALA A 21 -8.77 -18.64 2.00
C ALA A 21 -8.14 -17.27 1.70
N LEU A 22 -8.58 -16.58 0.64
CA LEU A 22 -8.11 -15.22 0.35
C LEU A 22 -8.43 -14.22 1.47
N TYR A 23 -9.48 -14.45 2.26
CA TYR A 23 -9.85 -13.57 3.38
C TYR A 23 -9.32 -14.05 4.73
N THR A 24 -9.07 -15.36 4.88
CA THR A 24 -8.77 -15.99 6.17
C THR A 24 -7.33 -16.48 6.33
N SER A 25 -6.57 -16.61 5.24
CA SER A 25 -5.22 -17.16 5.23
C SER A 25 -4.25 -16.20 4.52
N LEU A 26 -3.35 -15.58 5.29
CA LEU A 26 -2.30 -14.73 4.75
C LEU A 26 -1.39 -15.50 3.77
N PRO A 27 -0.91 -16.73 4.08
CA PRO A 27 -0.09 -17.49 3.12
C PRO A 27 -0.77 -17.73 1.78
N ASP A 28 -2.06 -18.10 1.78
CA ASP A 28 -2.80 -18.35 0.54
C ASP A 28 -3.02 -17.06 -0.25
N ARG A 29 -3.33 -15.95 0.45
CA ARG A 29 -3.44 -14.62 -0.17
C ARG A 29 -2.13 -14.17 -0.81
N VAL A 30 -1.00 -14.33 -0.10
CA VAL A 30 0.34 -13.97 -0.62
C VAL A 30 0.67 -14.82 -1.83
N SER A 31 0.50 -16.15 -1.73
CA SER A 31 0.74 -17.07 -2.85
C SER A 31 -0.11 -16.72 -4.07
N TYR A 32 -1.40 -16.41 -3.87
CA TYR A 32 -2.27 -15.96 -4.96
C TYR A 32 -1.76 -14.66 -5.59
N LEU A 33 -1.46 -13.63 -4.78
CA LEU A 33 -1.06 -12.31 -5.28
C LEU A 33 0.30 -12.34 -5.97
N THR A 34 1.29 -13.06 -5.44
CA THR A 34 2.61 -13.14 -6.09
C THR A 34 2.54 -13.90 -7.41
N ASN A 35 1.76 -14.97 -7.49
CA ASN A 35 1.52 -15.67 -8.76
C ASN A 35 0.74 -14.80 -9.75
N PHE A 36 -0.31 -14.11 -9.30
CA PHE A 36 -1.16 -13.27 -10.16
C PHE A 36 -0.43 -12.04 -10.72
N LEU A 37 0.40 -11.40 -9.89
CA LEU A 37 1.22 -10.25 -10.29
C LEU A 37 2.54 -10.68 -10.96
N GLU A 38 2.79 -11.99 -11.04
CA GLU A 38 4.05 -12.57 -11.52
C GLU A 38 5.28 -12.10 -10.73
N PHE A 39 5.07 -11.65 -9.49
CA PHE A 39 6.10 -11.14 -8.60
C PHE A 39 6.99 -12.31 -8.15
N ASN A 40 8.25 -12.29 -8.59
CA ASN A 40 9.23 -13.33 -8.32
C ASN A 40 10.51 -12.75 -7.71
N GLU A 41 11.49 -13.62 -7.43
CA GLU A 41 12.77 -13.22 -6.80
C GLU A 41 13.50 -12.13 -7.61
N SER A 42 13.43 -12.17 -8.95
CA SER A 42 14.07 -11.14 -9.79
C SER A 42 13.44 -9.76 -9.60
N ASP A 43 12.15 -9.68 -9.32
CA ASP A 43 11.47 -8.40 -9.05
C ASP A 43 11.86 -7.86 -7.67
N ALA A 44 11.96 -8.75 -6.68
CA ALA A 44 12.44 -8.40 -5.34
C ALA A 44 13.89 -7.89 -5.37
N ASP A 45 14.77 -8.54 -6.14
CA ASP A 45 16.15 -8.11 -6.34
C ASP A 45 16.20 -6.75 -7.04
N THR A 46 15.41 -6.57 -8.11
CA THR A 46 15.33 -5.29 -8.84
C THR A 46 14.86 -4.15 -7.94
N LEU A 47 13.88 -4.39 -7.07
CA LEU A 47 13.42 -3.41 -6.08
C LEU A 47 14.52 -3.03 -5.09
N ASN A 48 15.25 -4.03 -4.57
CA ASN A 48 16.35 -3.81 -3.64
C ASN A 48 17.52 -3.06 -4.28
N GLU A 49 17.86 -3.36 -5.54
CA GLU A 49 18.88 -2.62 -6.29
C GLU A 49 18.47 -1.17 -6.55
N ALA A 50 17.20 -0.94 -6.88
CA ALA A 50 16.67 0.40 -7.09
C ALA A 50 16.57 1.22 -5.78
N ALA A 51 16.62 0.56 -4.62
CA ALA A 51 16.40 1.21 -3.33
C ALA A 51 17.38 2.37 -3.07
N LEU A 52 18.65 2.22 -3.44
CA LEU A 52 19.68 3.27 -3.28
C LEU A 52 19.33 4.56 -4.06
N ILE A 53 18.63 4.44 -5.18
CA ILE A 53 18.21 5.57 -6.01
C ILE A 53 16.89 6.14 -5.50
N LEU A 54 15.95 5.27 -5.09
CA LEU A 54 14.60 5.67 -4.70
C LEU A 54 14.53 6.24 -3.29
N GLU A 55 15.31 5.71 -2.34
CA GLU A 55 15.21 6.07 -0.92
C GLU A 55 15.38 7.59 -0.67
N PRO A 56 16.36 8.29 -1.25
CA PRO A 56 16.51 9.74 -1.08
C PRO A 56 15.35 10.55 -1.66
N LEU A 57 14.59 9.98 -2.60
CA LEU A 57 13.48 10.64 -3.29
C LEU A 57 12.14 10.48 -2.55
N ILE A 58 12.04 9.54 -1.61
CA ILE A 58 10.78 9.23 -0.90
C ILE A 58 10.17 10.46 -0.22
N PRO A 59 10.90 11.31 0.53
CA PRO A 59 10.27 12.46 1.19
C PRO A 59 9.56 13.39 0.20
N MET A 60 10.22 13.69 -0.92
CA MET A 60 9.66 14.51 -1.99
C MET A 60 8.45 13.83 -2.65
N LEU A 61 8.53 12.51 -2.89
CA LEU A 61 7.42 11.74 -3.46
C LEU A 61 6.18 11.81 -2.55
N VAL A 62 6.35 11.58 -1.25
CA VAL A 62 5.29 11.66 -0.25
C VAL A 62 4.66 13.04 -0.24
N ASP A 63 5.46 14.11 -0.22
CA ASP A 63 4.93 15.48 -0.27
C ASP A 63 4.09 15.74 -1.52
N ARG A 64 4.55 15.26 -2.68
CA ARG A 64 3.81 15.40 -3.95
C ARG A 64 2.51 14.60 -3.95
N VAL A 65 2.50 13.39 -3.40
CA VAL A 65 1.28 12.57 -3.28
C VAL A 65 0.26 13.30 -2.42
N TYR A 66 0.64 13.77 -1.22
CA TYR A 66 -0.30 14.49 -0.35
C TYR A 66 -0.78 15.81 -0.96
N ALA A 67 0.10 16.56 -1.62
CA ALA A 67 -0.30 17.75 -2.35
C ALA A 67 -1.29 17.43 -3.47
N HIS A 68 -1.13 16.29 -4.17
CA HIS A 68 -2.07 15.84 -5.19
C HIS A 68 -3.41 15.40 -4.59
N LEU A 69 -3.41 14.63 -3.50
CA LEU A 69 -4.63 14.24 -2.78
C LEU A 69 -5.40 15.46 -2.24
N PHE A 70 -4.70 16.54 -1.86
CA PHE A 70 -5.36 17.76 -1.38
C PHE A 70 -5.99 18.60 -2.50
N LYS A 71 -5.72 18.30 -3.79
CA LYS A 71 -6.37 18.97 -4.92
C LYS A 71 -7.81 18.54 -5.13
N PHE A 72 -8.20 17.37 -4.64
CA PHE A 72 -9.54 16.82 -4.84
C PHE A 72 -10.24 16.70 -3.50
N SER A 73 -11.45 17.25 -3.38
CA SER A 73 -12.22 17.23 -2.12
C SER A 73 -12.41 15.80 -1.62
N VAL A 74 -12.80 14.87 -2.50
CA VAL A 74 -13.05 13.47 -2.16
C VAL A 74 -11.85 12.81 -1.47
N THR A 75 -10.63 13.07 -1.91
CA THR A 75 -9.42 12.53 -1.28
C THR A 75 -8.97 13.32 -0.06
N LYS A 76 -9.21 14.64 -0.05
CA LYS A 76 -8.90 15.51 1.09
C LYS A 76 -9.80 15.20 2.31
N GLU A 77 -11.08 14.88 2.07
CA GLU A 77 -12.09 14.56 3.10
C GLU A 77 -11.71 13.34 3.95
N ILE A 78 -10.96 12.39 3.40
CA ILE A 78 -10.50 11.19 4.10
C ILE A 78 -9.63 11.54 5.32
N PHE A 79 -8.96 12.70 5.27
CA PHE A 79 -8.09 13.18 6.34
C PHE A 79 -8.81 14.05 7.36
N MET A 80 -10.11 14.29 7.20
CA MET A 80 -10.90 14.98 8.19
C MET A 80 -11.03 14.12 9.45
N PRO A 81 -10.97 14.73 10.65
CA PRO A 81 -11.24 14.02 11.89
C PRO A 81 -12.62 13.36 11.81
N ARG A 82 -12.69 12.03 12.00
CA ARG A 82 -13.98 11.35 12.12
C ARG A 82 -14.56 11.66 13.50
N PRO A 83 -15.87 11.93 13.61
CA PRO A 83 -16.51 12.11 14.90
C PRO A 83 -16.65 10.78 15.64
N SER A 84 -15.61 10.36 16.36
CA SER A 84 -15.77 9.35 17.39
C SER A 84 -16.27 10.01 18.66
N GLY A 85 -17.61 10.00 18.84
CA GLY A 85 -18.26 10.10 20.15
C GLY A 85 -18.28 11.45 20.89
N HIS A 86 -18.03 12.58 20.22
CA HIS A 86 -18.10 13.90 20.88
C HIS A 86 -19.31 14.72 20.39
N GLU A 87 -20.21 15.04 21.33
CA GLU A 87 -21.25 16.07 21.16
C GLU A 87 -20.58 17.46 21.21
N GLY A 88 -20.27 18.01 20.05
CA GLY A 88 -19.77 19.38 19.86
C GLY A 88 -19.87 19.76 18.38
N PRO A 89 -19.94 21.05 18.01
CA PRO A 89 -20.21 21.47 16.64
C PRO A 89 -19.15 20.91 15.68
N MET A 90 -19.56 19.87 14.97
CA MET A 90 -18.75 19.05 14.11
C MET A 90 -18.85 19.58 12.69
N VAL A 91 -18.14 20.68 12.43
CA VAL A 91 -17.81 21.09 11.06
C VAL A 91 -16.47 21.80 11.12
N ALA A 92 -15.37 21.05 11.16
CA ALA A 92 -14.15 21.62 10.62
C ALA A 92 -14.42 21.81 9.12
N ASP A 93 -14.50 23.04 8.65
CA ASP A 93 -14.57 23.29 7.21
C ASP A 93 -13.30 22.68 6.59
N ILE A 94 -13.47 21.84 5.57
CA ILE A 94 -12.39 21.23 4.80
C ILE A 94 -11.40 22.28 4.28
N SER A 95 -11.83 23.54 4.12
CA SER A 95 -10.98 24.66 3.76
C SER A 95 -9.86 24.94 4.79
N HIS A 96 -10.09 24.65 6.07
CA HIS A 96 -9.13 24.84 7.15
C HIS A 96 -8.13 23.68 7.30
N LEU A 97 -8.39 22.52 6.70
CA LEU A 97 -7.44 21.42 6.70
C LEU A 97 -6.28 21.73 5.74
N THR A 98 -5.05 21.74 6.25
CA THR A 98 -3.84 22.07 5.49
C THR A 98 -2.81 20.95 5.53
N LEU A 99 -1.80 21.03 4.66
CA LEU A 99 -0.68 20.08 4.67
C LEU A 99 0.24 20.24 5.90
N ASP A 100 0.10 21.34 6.63
CA ASP A 100 0.91 21.68 7.81
C ASP A 100 0.31 21.18 9.13
N ASP A 101 -0.91 20.65 9.10
CA ASP A 101 -1.55 20.10 10.29
C ASP A 101 -0.80 18.87 10.80
N ASP A 102 -0.66 18.74 12.12
CA ASP A 102 0.15 17.69 12.75
C ASP A 102 -0.31 16.27 12.36
N GLN A 103 -1.62 16.06 12.21
CA GLN A 103 -2.17 14.79 11.73
C GLN A 103 -1.71 14.44 10.31
N ILE A 104 -1.49 15.43 9.44
CA ILE A 104 -1.02 15.21 8.07
C ILE A 104 0.48 14.94 8.07
N LYS A 105 1.25 15.67 8.87
CA LYS A 105 2.69 15.44 9.06
C LYS A 105 2.97 14.02 9.56
N GLU A 106 2.21 13.54 10.54
CA GLU A 106 2.38 12.17 11.06
C GLU A 106 2.01 11.11 10.01
N ARG A 107 0.93 11.31 9.26
CA ARG A 107 0.56 10.41 8.15
C ARG A 107 1.61 10.38 7.04
N LYS A 108 2.20 11.53 6.68
CA LYS A 108 3.34 11.62 5.75
C LYS A 108 4.57 10.88 6.28
N ARG A 109 4.87 11.03 7.58
CA ARG A 109 5.99 10.34 8.23
C ARG A 109 5.79 8.83 8.21
N PHE A 110 4.59 8.36 8.55
CA PHE A 110 4.24 6.94 8.45
C PHE A 110 4.38 6.43 7.01
N PHE A 111 3.84 7.15 6.04
CA PHE A 111 3.93 6.74 4.62
C PHE A 111 5.37 6.73 4.11
N THR A 112 6.21 7.64 4.58
CA THR A 112 7.66 7.66 4.29
C THR A 112 8.32 6.38 4.81
N VAL A 113 8.06 6.00 6.07
CA VAL A 113 8.61 4.76 6.66
C VAL A 113 8.09 3.52 5.92
N TYR A 114 6.81 3.51 5.58
CA TYR A 114 6.19 2.43 4.82
C TYR A 114 6.86 2.25 3.45
N LEU A 115 7.01 3.32 2.67
CA LEU A 115 7.65 3.27 1.34
C LEU A 115 9.12 2.88 1.43
N LYS A 116 9.85 3.35 2.45
CA LYS A 116 11.23 2.91 2.70
C LYS A 116 11.28 1.41 2.91
N ARG A 117 10.42 0.90 3.80
CA ARG A 117 10.36 -0.54 4.07
C ARG A 117 9.96 -1.33 2.81
N LEU A 118 9.03 -0.82 2.01
CA LEU A 118 8.63 -1.45 0.74
C LEU A 118 9.81 -1.71 -0.18
N ILE A 119 10.68 -0.72 -0.38
CA ILE A 119 11.81 -0.88 -1.32
C ILE A 119 13.03 -1.59 -0.71
N THR A 120 13.11 -1.74 0.62
CA THR A 120 14.27 -2.36 1.29
C THR A 120 13.94 -3.70 1.97
N SER A 121 12.74 -4.25 1.80
CA SER A 121 12.36 -5.49 2.48
C SER A 121 12.90 -6.71 1.75
N ASP A 122 13.20 -7.75 2.53
CA ASP A 122 13.46 -9.08 2.00
C ASP A 122 12.14 -9.81 1.77
N TYR A 123 11.71 -9.90 0.51
CA TYR A 123 10.46 -10.54 0.12
C TYR A 123 10.52 -12.08 0.17
N ASN A 124 11.71 -12.66 0.37
CA ASN A 124 11.87 -14.10 0.63
C ASN A 124 11.56 -14.47 2.08
N ASP A 125 11.59 -13.49 2.98
CA ASP A 125 11.21 -13.66 4.38
C ASP A 125 9.71 -13.46 4.54
N PHE A 126 9.00 -14.51 4.99
CA PHE A 126 7.55 -14.44 5.13
C PHE A 126 7.08 -13.36 6.13
N ARG A 127 7.94 -12.96 7.08
CA ARG A 127 7.67 -11.86 8.03
C ARG A 127 7.44 -10.52 7.35
N THR A 128 7.99 -10.32 6.15
CA THR A 128 7.71 -9.15 5.33
C THR A 128 6.23 -9.07 4.97
N TRP A 129 5.63 -10.21 4.60
CA TRP A 129 4.20 -10.27 4.25
C TRP A 129 3.30 -10.15 5.47
N GLU A 130 3.69 -10.70 6.63
CA GLU A 130 2.98 -10.50 7.90
C GLU A 130 2.88 -9.01 8.24
N TYR A 131 3.98 -8.27 8.11
CA TYR A 131 3.97 -6.83 8.31
C TYR A 131 2.97 -6.11 7.39
N TYR A 132 2.93 -6.46 6.10
CA TYR A 132 1.99 -5.81 5.17
C TYR A 132 0.54 -6.26 5.35
N GLY A 133 0.31 -7.50 5.78
CA GLY A 133 -1.02 -8.00 6.14
C GLY A 133 -1.59 -7.24 7.34
N GLU A 134 -0.83 -7.16 8.44
CA GLU A 134 -1.27 -6.52 9.69
C GLU A 134 -1.31 -4.98 9.60
N SER A 135 -0.39 -4.38 8.83
CA SER A 135 -0.32 -2.93 8.67
C SER A 135 -1.54 -2.34 7.93
N LEU A 136 -2.28 -3.13 7.16
CA LEU A 136 -3.51 -2.66 6.50
C LEU A 136 -4.72 -2.74 7.44
N ASP A 137 -4.74 -3.68 8.39
CA ASP A 137 -5.85 -3.83 9.33
C ASP A 137 -5.81 -2.79 10.47
N THR A 138 -4.64 -2.21 10.75
CA THR A 138 -4.46 -1.25 11.85
C THR A 138 -4.80 0.20 11.47
N TYR A 139 -4.87 0.53 10.17
CA TYR A 139 -4.93 1.92 9.70
C TYR A 139 -6.09 2.24 8.74
N VAL A 140 -7.04 1.30 8.54
CA VAL A 140 -8.27 1.48 7.75
C VAL A 140 -9.49 1.57 8.66
#